data_AF-A0A968TQK5-F1
#
_entry.id   AF-A0A968TQK5-F1
#
_cell.length_a   1.000
_cell.length_b   1.000
_cell.length_c   1.000
_cell.angle_alpha   90.00
_cell.angle_beta   90.00
_cell.angle_gamma   90.00
#
_symmetry.space_group_name_H-M   'P 1'
#
loop_
_entity.id
_entity.type
_entity.pdbx_description
1 polymer ?
#
loop_
_entity_poly.entity_id
_entity_poly.type
_entity_poly.pdbx_seq_one_letter_code
_entity_poly.pdbx_strand_id
1 'polypeptide(L)'
;MKHLLVLTAIAFWLSPASVRANDLASRLESVIKTHQSIARDQLGVAVYEGPNLVFGVNEQKDFIPASITKIATAAAVLQRLGPSFKFQTTLWSSGTVKEGVLKGDLILKGGGDAGFVSETMWFLVNEFTRTGVRRIEGDLIVDDGDFDAIRADSSRDPERVDRAYDAPVGAMSFNWNSINIFIRPTQVGGAADRLSRSDRQRLQDRQ
;
A
#
# COMPACT_ATOMS: atom_id res chain seq x y z
N MET A 1 5.76 62.36 -54.74
CA MET A 1 4.61 61.75 -54.05
C MET A 1 4.29 60.43 -54.70
N LYS A 2 4.55 59.31 -54.01
CA LYS A 2 3.94 57.98 -54.16
C LYS A 2 4.64 57.07 -53.14
N HIS A 3 4.03 56.95 -51.97
CA HIS A 3 4.46 56.05 -50.91
C HIS A 3 4.09 54.63 -51.30
N LEU A 4 5.04 53.69 -51.26
CA LEU A 4 4.77 52.26 -51.39
C LEU A 4 5.04 51.61 -50.02
N LEU A 5 3.96 51.34 -49.30
CA LEU A 5 3.95 50.57 -48.05
C LEU A 5 4.09 49.08 -48.39
N VAL A 6 5.16 48.46 -47.93
CA VAL A 6 5.34 47.01 -47.96
C VAL A 6 4.74 46.45 -46.66
N LEU A 7 3.58 45.80 -46.77
CA LEU A 7 2.96 45.02 -45.71
C LEU A 7 3.64 43.63 -45.66
N THR A 8 4.53 43.43 -44.69
CA THR A 8 5.02 42.09 -44.33
C THR A 8 3.96 41.39 -43.50
N ALA A 9 3.31 40.38 -44.09
CA ALA A 9 2.46 39.44 -43.37
C ALA A 9 3.34 38.58 -42.44
N ILE A 10 3.20 38.78 -41.13
CA ILE A 10 3.75 37.87 -40.12
C ILE A 10 2.90 36.60 -40.17
N ALA A 11 3.45 35.55 -40.79
CA ALA A 11 2.88 34.21 -40.72
C ALA A 11 2.97 33.73 -39.26
N PHE A 12 1.82 33.73 -38.58
CA PHE A 12 1.64 33.08 -37.29
C PHE A 12 1.90 31.58 -37.47
N TRP A 13 3.05 31.09 -36.99
CA TRP A 13 3.32 29.66 -36.90
C TRP A 13 2.35 29.05 -35.88
N LEU A 14 1.26 28.45 -36.37
CA LEU A 14 0.47 27.49 -35.61
C LEU A 14 1.39 26.32 -35.22
N SER A 15 1.56 26.10 -33.93
CA SER A 15 2.31 24.95 -33.41
C SER A 15 1.69 23.63 -33.90
N PRO A 16 2.49 22.59 -34.22
CA PRO A 16 2.04 21.34 -34.84
C PRO A 16 1.45 20.33 -33.82
N ALA A 17 0.79 20.80 -32.76
CA ALA A 17 0.23 19.92 -31.73
C ALA A 17 -0.82 18.95 -32.32
N SER A 18 -1.61 19.41 -33.29
CA SER A 18 -2.71 18.64 -33.89
C SER A 18 -2.28 17.45 -34.74
N VAL A 19 -1.04 17.42 -35.26
CA VAL A 19 -0.55 16.33 -36.11
C VAL A 19 -0.09 15.13 -35.27
N ARG A 20 0.37 15.34 -34.03
CA ARG A 20 0.85 14.25 -33.15
C ARG A 20 -0.27 13.47 -32.45
N ALA A 21 -1.39 14.11 -32.14
CA ALA A 21 -2.54 13.45 -31.50
C ALA A 21 -3.21 12.41 -32.43
N ASN A 22 -3.32 12.72 -33.73
CA ASN A 22 -3.88 11.81 -34.73
C ASN A 22 -3.00 10.56 -34.96
N ASP A 23 -1.68 10.69 -34.81
CA ASP A 23 -0.75 9.55 -34.87
C ASP A 23 -0.94 8.60 -33.66
N LEU A 24 -1.04 9.15 -32.45
CA LEU A 24 -1.23 8.36 -31.23
C LEU A 24 -2.55 7.58 -31.25
N ALA A 25 -3.66 8.24 -31.53
CA ALA A 25 -4.98 7.59 -31.57
C ALA A 25 -5.00 6.45 -32.60
N SER A 26 -4.44 6.67 -33.79
CA SER A 26 -4.35 5.66 -34.85
C SER A 26 -3.49 4.46 -34.45
N ARG A 27 -2.38 4.71 -33.74
CA ARG A 27 -1.50 3.65 -33.23
C ARG A 27 -2.15 2.83 -32.12
N LEU A 28 -2.84 3.48 -31.18
CA LEU A 28 -3.60 2.79 -30.12
C LEU A 28 -4.72 1.93 -30.70
N GLU A 29 -5.46 2.46 -31.67
CA GLU A 29 -6.50 1.70 -32.37
C GLU A 29 -5.92 0.49 -33.11
N SER A 30 -4.76 0.64 -33.74
CA SER A 30 -4.05 -0.46 -34.40
C SER A 30 -3.63 -1.56 -33.41
N VAL A 31 -3.10 -1.18 -32.25
CA VAL A 31 -2.70 -2.13 -31.20
C VAL A 31 -3.90 -2.92 -30.69
N ILE A 32 -5.02 -2.24 -30.41
CA ILE A 32 -6.26 -2.87 -29.93
C ILE A 32 -6.80 -3.85 -30.97
N LYS A 33 -6.81 -3.47 -32.25
CA LYS A 33 -7.26 -4.37 -33.35
C LYS A 33 -6.35 -5.59 -33.53
N THR A 34 -5.05 -5.42 -33.33
CA THR A 34 -4.06 -6.50 -33.50
C THR A 34 -4.14 -7.52 -32.38
N HIS A 35 -4.45 -7.11 -31.15
CA HIS A 35 -4.53 -7.98 -29.98
C HIS A 35 -6.00 -8.31 -29.66
N GLN A 36 -6.57 -9.26 -30.40
CA GLN A 36 -7.97 -9.70 -30.26
C GLN A 36 -8.25 -10.58 -29.03
N SER A 37 -7.31 -10.71 -28.11
CA SER A 37 -7.48 -11.55 -26.90
C SER A 37 -8.47 -10.96 -25.90
N ILE A 38 -8.84 -9.69 -26.03
CA ILE A 38 -9.80 -9.00 -25.17
C ILE A 38 -10.92 -8.44 -26.05
N ALA A 39 -12.16 -8.79 -25.75
CA ALA A 39 -13.31 -8.25 -26.46
C ALA A 39 -13.40 -6.73 -26.22
N ARG A 40 -13.71 -5.96 -27.27
CA ARG A 40 -13.64 -4.49 -27.20
C ARG A 40 -14.58 -3.92 -26.14
N ASP A 41 -15.71 -4.57 -25.85
CA ASP A 41 -16.67 -4.19 -24.81
C ASP A 41 -16.16 -4.48 -23.38
N GLN A 42 -15.14 -5.33 -23.23
CA GLN A 42 -14.46 -5.64 -21.97
C GLN A 42 -13.24 -4.74 -21.73
N LEU A 43 -12.93 -3.84 -22.67
CA LEU A 43 -11.80 -2.92 -22.61
C LEU A 43 -12.27 -1.50 -22.31
N GLY A 44 -11.71 -0.88 -21.28
CA GLY A 44 -11.82 0.55 -20.99
C GLY A 44 -10.47 1.24 -21.19
N VAL A 45 -10.41 2.26 -22.06
CA VAL A 45 -9.23 3.10 -22.28
C VAL A 45 -9.65 4.55 -22.32
N ALA A 46 -8.95 5.41 -21.58
CA ALA A 46 -9.10 6.85 -21.69
C ALA A 46 -7.72 7.50 -21.57
N VAL A 47 -7.37 8.32 -22.56
CA VAL A 47 -6.10 9.05 -22.60
C VAL A 47 -6.42 10.53 -22.68
N TYR A 48 -5.93 11.30 -21.72
CA TYR A 48 -6.15 12.73 -21.62
C TYR A 48 -4.85 13.52 -21.75
N GLU A 49 -4.94 14.68 -22.40
CA GLU A 49 -3.93 15.75 -22.34
C GLU A 49 -4.55 16.94 -21.61
N GLY A 50 -4.23 17.08 -20.32
CA GLY A 50 -4.95 17.99 -19.44
C GLY A 50 -6.44 17.59 -19.36
N PRO A 51 -7.39 18.50 -19.65
CA PRO A 51 -8.81 18.17 -19.69
C PRO A 51 -9.27 17.52 -21.00
N ASN A 52 -8.42 17.49 -22.04
CA ASN A 52 -8.82 17.08 -23.39
C ASN A 52 -8.69 15.57 -23.57
N LEU A 53 -9.77 14.89 -23.97
CA LEU A 53 -9.73 13.48 -24.34
C LEU A 53 -9.02 13.31 -25.69
N VAL A 54 -7.90 12.61 -25.71
CA VAL A 54 -7.08 12.33 -26.89
C VAL A 54 -7.45 10.99 -27.53
N PHE A 55 -7.82 10.00 -26.73
CA PHE A 55 -8.26 8.68 -27.19
C PHE A 55 -9.15 8.00 -26.15
N GLY A 56 -10.24 7.35 -26.60
CA GLY A 56 -11.23 6.72 -25.72
C GLY A 56 -11.80 5.42 -26.31
N VAL A 57 -11.96 4.41 -25.46
CA VAL A 57 -12.72 3.18 -25.74
C VAL A 57 -13.50 2.84 -24.48
N ASN A 58 -14.83 2.89 -24.53
CA ASN A 58 -15.73 2.67 -23.40
C ASN A 58 -15.32 3.47 -22.14
N GLU A 59 -14.84 4.69 -22.31
CA GLU A 59 -14.26 5.52 -21.25
C GLU A 59 -15.27 5.92 -20.16
N GLN A 60 -16.57 5.84 -20.47
CA GLN A 60 -17.66 6.11 -19.53
C GLN A 60 -18.31 4.83 -18.97
N LYS A 61 -17.81 3.64 -19.34
CA LYS A 61 -18.36 2.36 -18.86
C LYS A 61 -17.72 2.00 -17.52
N ASP A 62 -18.52 1.46 -16.61
CA ASP A 62 -18.04 0.95 -15.34
C ASP A 62 -17.31 -0.40 -15.51
N PHE A 63 -16.17 -0.53 -14.82
CA PHE A 63 -15.36 -1.74 -14.77
C PHE A 63 -14.98 -2.03 -13.33
N ILE A 64 -14.62 -3.29 -13.03
CA ILE A 64 -13.98 -3.64 -11.76
C ILE A 64 -12.54 -3.09 -11.81
N PRO A 65 -12.18 -2.06 -11.02
CA PRO A 65 -10.87 -1.41 -11.10
C PRO A 65 -9.74 -2.26 -10.48
N ALA A 66 -10.08 -3.33 -9.76
CA ALA A 66 -9.15 -4.12 -8.97
C ALA A 66 -8.26 -3.20 -8.11
N SER A 67 -6.93 -3.36 -8.16
CA SER A 67 -6.01 -2.53 -7.36
C SER A 67 -5.93 -1.06 -7.80
N ILE A 68 -6.56 -0.64 -8.91
CA ILE A 68 -6.66 0.78 -9.29
C ILE A 68 -7.49 1.56 -8.26
N THR A 69 -8.39 0.90 -7.51
CA THR A 69 -9.11 1.50 -6.37
C THR A 69 -8.17 2.20 -5.38
N LYS A 70 -6.94 1.72 -5.24
CA LYS A 70 -5.94 2.30 -4.33
C LYS A 70 -5.63 3.77 -4.65
N ILE A 71 -5.78 4.21 -5.91
CA ILE A 71 -5.58 5.61 -6.30
C ILE A 71 -6.61 6.51 -5.60
N ALA A 72 -7.89 6.16 -5.68
CA ALA A 72 -8.97 6.91 -5.04
C ALA A 72 -8.83 6.88 -3.51
N THR A 73 -8.52 5.71 -2.93
CA THR A 73 -8.27 5.57 -1.49
C THR A 73 -7.10 6.45 -1.03
N ALA A 74 -5.97 6.44 -1.75
CA ALA A 74 -4.81 7.26 -1.41
C ALA A 74 -5.13 8.76 -1.49
N ALA A 75 -5.86 9.20 -2.51
CA ALA A 75 -6.29 10.59 -2.63
C ALA A 75 -7.18 11.01 -1.45
N ALA A 76 -8.15 10.17 -1.05
CA ALA A 76 -9.02 10.44 0.09
C ALA A 76 -8.23 10.52 1.41
N VAL A 77 -7.29 9.60 1.62
CA VAL A 77 -6.41 9.60 2.81
C VAL A 77 -5.55 10.86 2.85
N LEU A 78 -4.90 11.22 1.74
CA LEU A 78 -4.07 12.41 1.65
C LEU A 78 -4.87 13.70 1.86
N GLN A 79 -6.09 13.78 1.33
CA GLN A 79 -6.97 14.93 1.53
C GLN A 79 -7.42 15.05 2.99
N ARG A 80 -7.72 13.94 3.65
CA ARG A 80 -8.29 13.93 5.02
C ARG A 80 -7.23 14.07 6.11
N LEU A 81 -6.11 13.38 5.98
CA LEU A 81 -5.07 13.33 7.01
C LEU A 81 -3.88 14.24 6.69
N GLY A 82 -3.68 14.58 5.42
CA GLY A 82 -2.52 15.32 4.96
C GLY A 82 -1.29 14.42 4.74
N PRO A 83 -0.32 14.88 3.92
CA PRO A 83 0.86 14.08 3.55
C PRO A 83 1.84 13.85 4.72
N SER A 84 1.75 14.67 5.78
CA SER A 84 2.63 14.59 6.94
C SER A 84 2.09 13.71 8.07
N PHE A 85 0.86 13.22 7.96
CA PHE A 85 0.26 12.37 8.99
C PHE A 85 1.05 11.08 9.17
N LYS A 86 1.20 10.65 10.43
CA LYS A 86 1.83 9.39 10.81
C LYS A 86 0.88 8.63 11.71
N PHE A 87 0.50 7.43 11.30
CA PHE A 87 -0.06 6.46 12.22
C PHE A 87 0.99 6.09 13.26
N GLN A 88 0.56 5.82 14.49
CA GLN A 88 1.46 5.56 15.60
C GLN A 88 1.04 4.30 16.35
N THR A 89 2.03 3.53 16.76
CA THR A 89 1.87 2.50 17.80
C THR A 89 2.55 3.04 19.05
N THR A 90 1.83 3.05 20.16
CA THR A 90 2.27 3.73 21.40
C THR A 90 2.26 2.78 22.58
N LEU A 91 3.10 3.08 23.58
CA LEU A 91 3.17 2.32 24.82
C LEU A 91 2.64 3.18 25.96
N TRP A 92 1.63 2.68 26.65
CA TRP A 92 0.96 3.31 27.79
C TRP A 92 1.12 2.48 29.04
N SER A 93 0.89 3.07 30.21
CA SER A 93 0.85 2.35 31.47
C SER A 93 -0.32 2.81 32.33
N SER A 94 -0.99 1.87 33.00
CA SER A 94 -2.09 2.20 33.93
C SER A 94 -1.61 2.54 35.35
N GLY A 95 -0.30 2.46 35.60
CA GLY A 95 0.31 2.58 36.92
C GLY A 95 1.51 3.51 36.99
N THR A 96 2.19 3.46 38.14
CA THR A 96 3.40 4.26 38.40
C THR A 96 4.63 3.37 38.50
N VAL A 97 5.79 3.94 38.17
CA VAL A 97 7.09 3.27 38.30
C VAL A 97 7.74 3.67 39.63
N LYS A 98 8.06 2.69 40.47
CA LYS A 98 8.83 2.90 41.71
C LYS A 98 9.96 1.89 41.79
N GLU A 99 11.19 2.36 41.99
CA GLU A 99 12.39 1.52 42.15
C GLU A 99 12.56 0.49 40.99
N GLY A 100 12.20 0.90 39.77
CA GLY A 100 12.27 0.05 38.59
C GLY A 100 11.13 -0.97 38.45
N VAL A 101 10.08 -0.88 39.27
CA VAL A 101 8.89 -1.74 39.19
C VAL A 101 7.70 -0.90 38.73
N LEU A 102 7.08 -1.28 37.61
CA LEU A 102 5.79 -0.74 37.17
C LEU A 102 4.66 -1.44 37.92
N LYS A 103 3.93 -0.67 38.75
CA LYS A 103 2.76 -1.14 39.50
C LYS A 103 1.47 -0.88 38.71
N GLY A 104 1.25 -1.69 37.69
CA GLY A 104 0.11 -1.60 36.78
C GLY A 104 0.42 -2.30 35.47
N ASP A 105 -0.49 -2.17 34.52
CA ASP A 105 -0.40 -2.80 33.21
C ASP A 105 0.48 -1.96 32.27
N LEU A 106 1.10 -2.65 31.32
CA LEU A 106 1.76 -2.04 30.18
C LEU A 106 0.92 -2.32 28.93
N ILE A 107 0.48 -1.26 28.25
CA ILE A 107 -0.48 -1.34 27.16
C ILE A 107 0.22 -0.91 25.86
N LEU A 108 0.33 -1.84 24.91
CA LEU A 108 0.74 -1.56 23.54
C LEU A 108 -0.52 -1.21 22.72
N LYS A 109 -0.70 0.07 22.43
CA LYS A 109 -1.88 0.59 21.72
C LYS A 109 -1.56 0.85 20.25
N GLY A 110 -2.25 0.14 19.37
CA GLY A 110 -2.19 0.35 17.92
C GLY A 110 -3.10 1.48 17.47
N GLY A 111 -2.56 2.44 16.72
CA GLY A 111 -3.30 3.58 16.16
C GLY A 111 -3.36 3.55 14.64
N GLY A 112 -3.38 2.37 14.01
CA GLY A 112 -3.47 2.18 12.56
C GLY A 112 -2.13 2.06 11.82
N ASP A 113 -1.02 1.89 12.53
CA ASP A 113 0.32 1.82 11.92
C ASP A 113 0.59 0.44 11.30
N ALA A 114 0.30 0.32 9.99
CA ALA A 114 0.61 -0.87 9.22
C ALA A 114 2.13 -1.13 9.05
N GLY A 115 2.98 -0.14 9.36
CA GLY A 115 4.44 -0.21 9.30
C GLY A 115 5.09 -0.66 10.62
N PHE A 116 4.32 -1.00 11.65
CA PHE A 116 4.86 -1.51 12.89
C PHE A 116 5.41 -2.95 12.70
N VAL A 117 6.73 -3.05 12.65
CA VAL A 117 7.47 -4.28 12.36
C VAL A 117 8.42 -4.66 13.50
N SER A 118 9.01 -5.85 13.43
CA SER A 118 9.97 -6.36 14.42
C SER A 118 11.10 -5.37 14.74
N GLU A 119 11.60 -4.65 13.75
CA GLU A 119 12.66 -3.64 13.92
C GLU A 119 12.16 -2.45 14.76
N THR A 120 10.98 -1.91 14.46
CA THR A 120 10.35 -0.82 15.23
C THR A 120 10.00 -1.25 16.65
N MET A 121 9.52 -2.49 16.82
CA MET A 121 9.29 -3.09 18.15
C MET A 121 10.59 -3.16 18.97
N TRP A 122 11.70 -3.57 18.34
CA TRP A 122 13.00 -3.61 19.03
C TRP A 122 13.42 -2.22 19.53
N PHE A 123 13.24 -1.18 18.72
CA PHE A 123 13.47 0.21 19.15
C PHE A 123 12.54 0.61 20.29
N LEU A 124 11.23 0.31 20.20
CA LEU A 124 10.26 0.62 21.24
C LEU A 124 10.64 -0.02 22.58
N VAL A 125 11.01 -1.30 22.58
CA VAL A 125 11.44 -2.03 23.79
C VAL A 125 12.75 -1.47 24.35
N ASN A 126 13.70 -1.09 23.49
CA ASN A 126 14.94 -0.46 23.96
C ASN A 126 14.70 0.91 24.60
N GLU A 127 13.85 1.75 24.01
CA GLU A 127 13.47 3.02 24.63
C GLU A 127 12.72 2.79 25.95
N PHE A 128 11.82 1.81 26.00
CA PHE A 128 11.12 1.44 27.23
C PHE A 128 12.08 0.98 28.34
N THR A 129 13.01 0.09 28.05
CA THR A 129 13.97 -0.40 29.06
C THR A 129 14.91 0.69 29.58
N ARG A 130 15.22 1.71 28.76
CA ARG A 130 16.00 2.89 29.17
C ARG A 130 15.29 3.78 30.19
N THR A 131 13.97 3.64 30.37
CA THR A 131 13.23 4.32 31.45
C THR A 131 13.60 3.80 32.85
N GLY A 132 14.31 2.67 32.94
CA GLY A 132 14.72 2.05 34.20
C GLY A 132 13.72 1.05 34.75
N VAL A 133 12.60 0.80 34.07
CA VAL A 133 11.67 -0.30 34.40
C VAL A 133 12.36 -1.65 34.16
N ARG A 134 12.33 -2.51 35.18
CA ARG A 134 12.91 -3.86 35.21
C ARG A 134 11.88 -4.95 35.49
N ARG A 135 10.73 -4.59 36.05
CA ARG A 135 9.63 -5.50 36.37
C ARG A 135 8.29 -4.82 36.16
N ILE A 136 7.32 -5.57 35.67
CA ILE A 136 5.93 -5.17 35.51
C ILE A 136 5.11 -6.08 36.44
N GLU A 137 4.27 -5.50 37.30
CA GLU A 137 3.43 -6.27 38.23
C GLU A 137 1.98 -6.45 37.75
N GLY A 138 1.58 -5.75 36.68
CA GLY A 138 0.32 -5.98 35.96
C GLY A 138 0.49 -6.76 34.67
N ASP A 139 -0.49 -6.63 33.79
CA ASP A 139 -0.55 -7.36 32.52
C ASP A 139 0.17 -6.64 31.38
N LEU A 140 0.48 -7.39 30.32
CA LEU A 140 0.84 -6.86 29.01
C LEU A 140 -0.41 -6.87 28.13
N ILE A 141 -0.96 -5.70 27.83
CA ILE A 141 -2.21 -5.57 27.08
C ILE A 141 -1.89 -5.09 25.67
N VAL A 142 -2.48 -5.72 24.66
CA VAL A 142 -2.47 -5.22 23.28
C VAL A 142 -3.83 -4.59 23.01
N ASP A 143 -3.84 -3.26 22.85
CA ASP A 143 -5.04 -2.49 22.56
C ASP A 143 -5.14 -2.23 21.04
N ASP A 144 -6.20 -2.77 20.46
CA ASP A 144 -6.57 -2.70 19.04
C ASP A 144 -7.94 -2.00 18.86
N GLY A 145 -8.35 -1.21 19.84
CA GLY A 145 -9.69 -0.63 19.94
C GLY A 145 -9.92 0.67 19.18
N ASP A 146 -8.89 1.23 18.51
CA ASP A 146 -9.05 2.47 17.73
C ASP A 146 -9.85 2.25 16.44
N PHE A 147 -9.93 1.01 15.95
CA PHE A 147 -10.78 0.58 14.84
C PHE A 147 -11.95 -0.27 15.35
N ASP A 148 -12.93 -0.53 14.49
CA ASP A 148 -14.02 -1.46 14.82
C ASP A 148 -13.55 -2.93 14.86
N ALA A 149 -14.45 -3.83 15.22
CA ALA A 149 -14.17 -5.26 15.33
C ALA A 149 -14.22 -6.01 13.98
N ILE A 150 -14.49 -5.33 12.86
CA ILE A 150 -14.63 -5.95 11.55
C ILE A 150 -13.23 -6.16 10.95
N ARG A 151 -12.83 -7.43 10.84
CA ARG A 151 -11.46 -7.80 10.46
C ARG A 151 -11.27 -8.12 8.99
N ALA A 152 -12.37 -8.38 8.29
CA ALA A 152 -12.39 -8.71 6.88
C ALA A 152 -13.57 -8.00 6.22
N ASP A 153 -13.37 -7.55 4.98
CA ASP A 153 -14.41 -6.94 4.17
C ASP A 153 -15.43 -8.00 3.74
N SER A 154 -16.70 -7.81 4.11
CA SER A 154 -17.79 -8.72 3.79
C SER A 154 -18.07 -8.86 2.29
N SER A 155 -17.55 -7.97 1.45
CA SER A 155 -17.66 -8.06 -0.01
C SER A 155 -16.60 -8.96 -0.65
N ARG A 156 -15.61 -9.43 0.12
CA ARG A 156 -14.63 -10.42 -0.34
C ARG A 156 -15.22 -11.82 -0.35
N ASP A 157 -14.51 -12.72 -1.02
CA ASP A 157 -14.81 -14.15 -0.98
C ASP A 157 -14.89 -14.61 0.49
N PRO A 158 -16.00 -15.25 0.92
CA PRO A 158 -16.13 -15.77 2.28
C PRO A 158 -15.08 -16.85 2.59
N GLU A 159 -14.56 -17.56 1.58
CA GLU A 159 -13.43 -18.45 1.74
C GLU A 159 -12.14 -17.65 1.89
N ARG A 160 -11.73 -17.46 3.14
CA ARG A 160 -10.46 -16.80 3.45
C ARG A 160 -9.29 -17.64 2.96
N VAL A 161 -8.31 -16.96 2.39
CA VAL A 161 -7.06 -17.58 1.93
C VAL A 161 -5.92 -17.16 2.86
N ASP A 162 -5.02 -18.11 3.17
CA ASP A 162 -3.82 -17.86 3.96
C ASP A 162 -2.75 -17.12 3.12
N ARG A 163 -3.10 -15.92 2.65
CA ARG A 163 -2.27 -15.05 1.82
C ARG A 163 -2.17 -13.69 2.45
N ALA A 164 -0.99 -13.07 2.35
CA ALA A 164 -0.73 -11.76 2.95
C ALA A 164 -1.67 -10.64 2.45
N TYR A 165 -2.17 -10.72 1.21
CA TYR A 165 -3.13 -9.73 0.68
C TYR A 165 -4.54 -9.84 1.29
N ASP A 166 -4.80 -10.91 2.04
CA ASP A 166 -6.06 -11.20 2.75
C ASP A 166 -5.88 -11.25 4.28
N ALA A 167 -4.79 -10.64 4.76
CA ALA A 167 -4.53 -10.49 6.18
C ALA A 167 -5.66 -9.68 6.87
N PRO A 168 -6.03 -10.02 8.12
CA PRO A 168 -7.01 -9.28 8.89
C PRO A 168 -6.62 -7.80 9.08
N VAL A 169 -7.60 -6.91 9.10
CA VAL A 169 -7.41 -5.48 9.37
C VAL A 169 -7.68 -5.16 10.84
N GLY A 170 -6.85 -4.28 11.41
CA GLY A 170 -6.98 -3.78 12.78
C GLY A 170 -6.20 -2.48 12.97
N ALA A 171 -6.48 -1.78 14.05
CA ALA A 171 -5.69 -0.63 14.48
C ALA A 171 -4.29 -1.05 14.96
N MET A 172 -4.17 -2.26 15.48
CA MET A 172 -2.93 -2.96 15.74
C MET A 172 -2.57 -3.86 14.57
N SER A 173 -1.38 -3.63 14.02
CA SER A 173 -0.77 -4.49 13.02
C SER A 173 0.66 -4.79 13.44
N PHE A 174 1.11 -6.03 13.29
CA PHE A 174 2.51 -6.40 13.51
C PHE A 174 3.02 -7.21 12.33
N ASN A 175 4.11 -6.74 11.70
CA ASN A 175 4.67 -7.36 10.49
C ASN A 175 3.62 -7.55 9.38
N TRP A 176 2.85 -6.49 9.11
CA TRP A 176 1.76 -6.48 8.12
C TRP A 176 0.70 -7.58 8.36
N ASN A 177 0.53 -8.01 9.62
CA ASN A 177 -0.32 -9.14 10.02
C ASN A 177 0.00 -10.43 9.25
N SER A 178 1.28 -10.62 8.94
CA SER A 178 1.78 -11.74 8.15
C SER A 178 2.99 -12.39 8.83
N ILE A 179 3.12 -13.70 8.64
CA ILE A 179 4.31 -14.45 9.06
C ILE A 179 4.89 -15.16 7.85
N ASN A 180 6.22 -15.22 7.80
CA ASN A 180 6.91 -16.03 6.81
C ASN A 180 7.04 -17.46 7.33
N ILE A 181 6.57 -18.42 6.53
CA ILE A 181 6.73 -19.85 6.80
C ILE A 181 7.79 -20.38 5.83
N PHE A 182 8.87 -20.92 6.37
CA PHE A 182 9.93 -21.56 5.59
C PHE A 182 9.81 -23.07 5.75
N ILE A 183 9.78 -23.78 4.63
CA ILE A 183 9.68 -25.23 4.59
C ILE A 183 10.93 -25.76 3.88
N ARG A 184 11.63 -26.69 4.53
CA ARG A 184 12.82 -27.35 3.96
C ARG A 184 12.49 -28.83 3.72
N PRO A 185 12.59 -29.31 2.47
CA PRO A 185 12.50 -30.75 2.21
C PRO A 185 13.66 -31.48 2.87
N THR A 186 13.40 -32.66 3.43
CA THR A 186 14.40 -33.49 4.10
C THR A 186 14.83 -34.63 3.18
N GLN A 187 14.04 -35.69 3.11
CA GLN A 187 14.23 -36.86 2.26
C GLN A 187 12.93 -37.21 1.53
N VAL A 188 13.04 -37.93 0.41
CA VAL A 188 11.88 -38.39 -0.36
C VAL A 188 10.98 -39.25 0.52
N GLY A 189 9.68 -38.90 0.57
CA GLY A 189 8.68 -39.59 1.42
C GLY A 189 8.74 -39.24 2.91
N GLY A 190 9.65 -38.36 3.34
CA GLY A 190 9.77 -37.89 4.72
C GLY A 190 9.03 -36.58 5.00
N ALA A 191 8.81 -36.28 6.29
CA ALA A 191 8.26 -35.00 6.73
C ALA A 191 9.26 -33.85 6.47
N ALA A 192 8.75 -32.72 5.99
CA ALA A 192 9.55 -31.51 5.80
C ALA A 192 9.78 -30.77 7.12
N ASP A 193 10.92 -30.08 7.24
CA ASP A 193 11.20 -29.24 8.39
C ASP A 193 10.57 -27.86 8.21
N ARG A 194 9.92 -27.35 9.26
CA ARG A 194 9.56 -25.94 9.36
C ARG A 194 10.72 -25.17 9.97
N LEU A 195 11.31 -24.26 9.21
CA LEU A 195 12.44 -23.45 9.67
C LEU A 195 11.97 -22.14 10.30
N SER A 196 12.62 -21.72 11.38
CA SER A 196 12.53 -20.35 11.85
C SER A 196 13.42 -19.42 10.99
N ARG A 197 13.20 -18.10 11.10
CA ARG A 197 14.01 -17.09 10.40
C ARG A 197 15.50 -17.17 10.78
N SER A 198 15.80 -17.52 12.04
CA SER A 198 17.18 -17.69 12.54
C SER A 198 17.82 -19.01 12.09
N ASP A 199 17.04 -20.06 11.87
CA ASP A 199 17.55 -21.32 11.32
C ASP A 199 17.97 -21.15 9.86
N ARG A 200 17.23 -20.33 9.09
CA ARG A 200 17.61 -20.01 7.71
C ARG A 200 18.95 -19.26 7.64
N GLN A 201 19.12 -18.19 8.42
CA GLN A 201 20.35 -17.40 8.41
C GLN A 201 21.57 -18.29 8.68
N ARG A 202 21.48 -19.16 9.70
CA ARG A 202 22.52 -20.14 10.04
C ARG A 202 22.81 -21.17 8.95
N LEU A 203 21.84 -21.48 8.09
CA LEU A 203 22.02 -22.40 6.96
C LEU A 203 22.63 -21.70 5.74
N GLN A 204 22.32 -20.42 5.52
CA GLN A 204 22.91 -19.61 4.46
C GLN A 204 24.38 -19.30 4.75
N ASP A 205 24.73 -19.05 6.01
CA ASP A 205 26.11 -18.78 6.43
C ASP A 205 27.02 -20.05 6.42
N ARG A 206 26.46 -21.23 6.13
CA ARG A 206 27.17 -22.52 6.06
C ARG A 206 27.49 -22.96 4.61
N GLN A 207 27.05 -22.21 3.60
CA GLN A 207 27.39 -22.42 2.19
C GLN A 207 28.46 -21.44 1.75
#